data_AF-A0A6P0Z7B6-F1
#
_entry.id   AF-A0A6P0Z7B6-F1
#
_cell.length_a   1.000
_cell.length_b   1.000
_cell.length_c   1.000
_cell.angle_alpha   90.00
_cell.angle_beta   90.00
_cell.angle_gamma   90.00
#
_symmetry.space_group_name_H-M   'P 1'
#
loop_
_entity.id
_entity.type
_entity.pdbx_description
1 polymer ?
#
loop_
_entity_poly.entity_id
_entity_poly.type
_entity_poly.pdbx_seq_one_letter_code
_entity_poly.pdbx_strand_id
1 'polypeptide(L)'
;GKKKENGVVDAEATEAWKEANGVPLPAQMFRLGAELASENGSFTYGLISPWNINDNQAPKGEFEKVGMQKVVETGEPYKDYREIAGTKYFSAIYPDLAVAPACVSCHNTHPVHKERYPDKVFKLNDVMGGVVINLPLEGT
;
A
#
# COMPACT_ATOMS: atom_id res chain seq x y z
N GLY A 1 -22.62 8.38 -21.43
CA GLY A 1 -22.54 9.78 -20.96
C GLY A 1 -22.16 10.68 -22.12
N LYS A 2 -22.59 11.95 -22.14
CA LYS A 2 -22.20 12.91 -23.19
C LYS A 2 -20.71 13.25 -23.06
N LYS A 3 -19.99 13.27 -24.19
CA LYS A 3 -18.57 13.64 -24.24
C LYS A 3 -18.44 15.12 -23.86
N LYS A 4 -17.63 15.45 -22.85
CA LYS A 4 -17.24 16.84 -22.52
C LYS A 4 -15.93 17.13 -23.23
N GLU A 5 -15.90 18.09 -24.15
CA GLU A 5 -14.70 18.47 -24.91
C GLU A 5 -13.52 18.89 -24.00
N ASN A 6 -13.82 19.50 -22.85
CA ASN A 6 -12.83 19.88 -21.83
C ASN A 6 -12.92 18.98 -20.59
N GLY A 7 -13.42 17.74 -20.74
CA GLY A 7 -13.62 16.81 -19.62
C GLY A 7 -12.37 16.02 -19.23
N VAL A 8 -11.32 16.08 -20.04
CA VAL A 8 -10.02 15.45 -19.79
C VAL A 8 -9.04 16.57 -19.50
N VAL A 9 -8.48 16.57 -18.30
CA VAL A 9 -7.38 17.46 -17.91
C VAL A 9 -6.07 16.70 -18.11
N ASP A 10 -5.10 17.33 -18.77
CA ASP A 10 -3.73 16.82 -18.84
C ASP A 10 -3.09 16.98 -17.47
N ALA A 11 -2.92 15.87 -16.75
CA ALA A 11 -2.28 15.83 -15.45
C ALA A 11 -1.29 14.67 -15.38
N GLU A 12 -0.06 14.96 -14.96
CA GLU A 12 0.99 13.96 -14.80
C GLU A 12 0.85 13.23 -13.46
N ALA A 13 0.96 11.91 -13.46
CA ALA A 13 1.04 11.11 -12.23
C ALA A 13 2.49 11.04 -11.76
N THR A 14 2.81 11.65 -10.62
CA THR A 14 4.20 11.79 -10.15
C THR A 14 4.29 11.81 -8.63
N GLU A 15 5.44 11.42 -8.07
CA GLU A 15 5.68 11.50 -6.62
C GLU A 15 5.59 12.94 -6.11
N ALA A 16 5.98 13.93 -6.93
CA ALA A 16 5.93 15.36 -6.64
C ALA A 16 4.63 16.04 -7.11
N TRP A 17 3.50 15.32 -7.06
CA TRP A 17 2.23 15.78 -7.65
C TRP A 17 1.73 17.10 -7.07
N LYS A 18 2.04 17.38 -5.80
CA LYS A 18 1.63 18.63 -5.12
C LYS A 18 2.30 19.85 -5.74
N GLU A 19 3.56 19.71 -6.14
CA GLU A 19 4.36 20.77 -6.75
C GLU A 19 4.16 20.83 -8.26
N ALA A 20 3.91 19.69 -8.90
CA ALA A 20 3.79 19.56 -10.35
C ALA A 20 2.40 19.91 -10.90
N ASN A 21 1.44 20.32 -10.05
CA ASN A 21 0.02 20.42 -10.41
C ASN A 21 -0.49 19.12 -11.07
N GLY A 22 0.03 17.99 -10.59
CA GLY A 22 -0.22 16.65 -11.12
C GLY A 22 -1.25 15.90 -10.29
N VAL A 23 -1.32 14.59 -10.53
CA VAL A 23 -2.11 13.66 -9.73
C VAL A 23 -1.20 12.72 -8.94
N PRO A 24 -1.58 12.35 -7.71
CA PRO A 24 -0.84 11.37 -6.91
C PRO A 24 -0.74 10.00 -7.58
N LEU A 25 0.39 9.33 -7.36
CA LEU A 25 0.57 7.92 -7.71
C LEU A 25 -0.36 7.00 -6.90
N PRO A 26 -0.59 5.75 -7.33
CA PRO A 26 -1.51 4.82 -6.66
C PRO A 26 -1.29 4.69 -5.15
N ALA A 27 -0.04 4.50 -4.71
CA ALA A 27 0.30 4.39 -3.28
C ALA A 27 0.05 5.71 -2.52
N GLN A 28 0.25 6.86 -3.16
CA GLN A 28 -0.02 8.17 -2.57
C GLN A 28 -1.52 8.42 -2.44
N MET A 29 -2.32 8.08 -3.47
CA MET A 29 -3.78 8.13 -3.39
C MET A 29 -4.32 7.24 -2.28
N PHE A 30 -3.83 6.00 -2.21
CA PHE A 30 -4.22 5.06 -1.17
C PHE A 30 -3.93 5.60 0.23
N ARG A 31 -2.74 6.19 0.44
CA ARG A 31 -2.37 6.83 1.70
C ARG A 31 -3.30 8.00 2.06
N LEU A 32 -3.63 8.88 1.12
CA LEU A 32 -4.56 10.00 1.36
C LEU A 32 -5.93 9.47 1.82
N GLY A 33 -6.43 8.42 1.18
CA GLY A 33 -7.67 7.76 1.60
C GLY A 33 -7.57 7.13 2.99
N ALA A 34 -6.42 6.53 3.31
CA ALA A 34 -6.17 5.93 4.62
C ALA A 34 -6.13 6.97 5.74
N GLU A 35 -5.51 8.12 5.49
CA GLU A 35 -5.49 9.26 6.40
C GLU A 35 -6.92 9.72 6.71
N LEU A 36 -7.73 9.98 5.68
CA LEU A 36 -9.14 10.38 5.85
C LEU A 36 -9.99 9.34 6.60
N ALA A 37 -9.79 8.05 6.35
CA ALA A 37 -10.55 7.01 7.06
C ALA A 37 -10.17 6.93 8.54
N SER A 38 -8.89 7.17 8.86
CA SER A 38 -8.40 7.13 10.23
C SER A 38 -8.95 8.27 11.10
N GLU A 39 -9.30 9.42 10.50
CA GLU A 39 -9.90 10.57 11.20
C GLU A 39 -11.23 10.22 11.86
N ASN A 40 -12.00 9.29 11.28
CA ASN A 40 -13.28 8.82 11.83
C ASN A 40 -13.12 7.72 12.89
N GLY A 41 -11.89 7.28 13.18
CA GLY A 41 -11.55 6.35 14.27
C GLY A 41 -12.12 4.93 14.18
N SER A 42 -12.89 4.60 13.14
CA SER A 42 -13.60 3.31 13.05
C SER A 42 -12.68 2.15 12.69
N PHE A 43 -11.64 2.42 11.90
CA PHE A 43 -10.59 1.46 11.55
C PHE A 43 -9.38 2.20 11.00
N THR A 44 -8.25 1.49 10.90
CA THR A 44 -7.08 1.99 10.15
C THR A 44 -6.70 1.01 9.06
N TYR A 45 -6.13 1.52 7.98
CA TYR A 45 -5.52 0.70 6.96
C TYR A 45 -4.30 1.38 6.36
N GLY A 46 -3.45 0.64 5.68
CA GLY A 46 -2.23 1.17 5.07
C GLY A 46 -1.53 0.16 4.18
N LEU A 47 -0.57 0.64 3.40
CA LEU A 47 0.31 -0.21 2.60
C LEU A 47 1.59 -0.50 3.37
N ILE A 48 2.02 -1.77 3.34
CA ILE A 48 3.32 -2.22 3.82
C ILE A 48 3.99 -3.09 2.77
N SER A 49 5.32 -3.08 2.69
CA SER A 49 6.06 -3.95 1.77
C SER A 49 7.47 -4.25 2.28
N PRO A 50 7.96 -5.50 2.18
CA PRO A 50 9.37 -5.79 2.41
C PRO A 50 10.29 -5.13 1.36
N TRP A 51 9.73 -4.66 0.24
CA TRP A 51 10.40 -3.92 -0.82
C TRP A 51 9.94 -2.45 -0.87
N ASN A 52 9.89 -1.80 0.30
CA ASN A 52 9.34 -0.47 0.43
C ASN A 52 10.24 0.62 -0.19
N ILE A 53 9.64 1.40 -1.10
CA ILE A 53 10.24 2.65 -1.61
C ILE A 53 10.17 3.75 -0.55
N ASN A 54 9.03 3.85 0.15
CA ASN A 54 8.84 4.76 1.27
C ASN A 54 9.17 4.05 2.59
N ASP A 55 10.10 4.59 3.38
CA ASP A 55 10.54 4.01 4.66
C ASP A 55 9.41 3.82 5.67
N ASN A 56 8.37 4.65 5.61
CA ASN A 56 7.24 4.53 6.51
C ASN A 56 6.38 3.29 6.26
N GLN A 57 6.53 2.65 5.09
CA GLN A 57 5.79 1.47 4.66
C GLN A 57 6.59 0.16 4.85
N ALA A 58 7.75 0.22 5.50
CA ALA A 58 8.40 -1.01 5.97
C ALA A 58 7.50 -1.72 7.01
N PRO A 59 7.37 -3.06 7.00
CA PRO A 59 6.64 -3.81 8.02
C PRO A 59 7.21 -3.57 9.43
N LYS A 60 6.36 -3.24 10.40
CA LYS A 60 6.75 -2.89 11.78
C LYS A 60 6.19 -3.88 12.80
N GLY A 61 7.03 -4.19 13.79
CA GLY A 61 6.69 -5.16 14.83
C GLY A 61 6.54 -6.59 14.30
N GLU A 62 6.21 -7.51 15.19
CA GLU A 62 6.20 -8.95 14.87
C GLU A 62 5.04 -9.33 13.93
N PHE A 63 3.83 -8.81 14.18
CA PHE A 63 2.66 -9.12 13.36
C PHE A 63 2.88 -8.81 11.88
N GLU A 64 3.40 -7.62 11.55
CA GLU A 64 3.56 -7.21 10.14
C GLU A 64 4.71 -7.94 9.46
N LYS A 65 5.81 -8.22 10.18
CA LYS A 65 6.93 -8.98 9.63
C LYS A 65 6.52 -10.42 9.30
N VAL A 66 5.91 -11.12 10.27
CA VAL A 66 5.45 -12.50 10.08
C VAL A 66 4.34 -12.55 9.04
N GLY A 67 3.39 -11.62 9.12
CA GLY A 67 2.27 -11.57 8.19
C GLY A 67 2.70 -11.28 6.76
N MET A 68 3.61 -10.33 6.54
CA MET A 68 4.13 -10.07 5.20
C MET A 68 4.94 -11.22 4.64
N GLN A 69 5.74 -11.90 5.46
CA GLN A 69 6.43 -13.11 5.01
C GLN A 69 5.43 -14.16 4.51
N LYS A 70 4.41 -14.48 5.32
CA LYS A 70 3.37 -15.44 4.93
C LYS A 70 2.62 -15.02 3.68
N VAL A 71 2.18 -13.76 3.60
CA VAL A 71 1.44 -13.22 2.45
C VAL A 71 2.27 -13.29 1.16
N VAL A 72 3.57 -13.00 1.24
CA VAL A 72 4.49 -13.13 0.09
C VAL A 72 4.69 -14.59 -0.33
N GLU A 73 4.82 -15.50 0.64
CA GLU A 73 5.07 -16.92 0.38
C GLU A 73 3.83 -17.63 -0.18
N THR A 74 2.63 -17.31 0.33
CA THR A 74 1.40 -18.04 0.01
C THR A 74 0.51 -17.33 -1.00
N GLY A 75 0.63 -16.00 -1.13
CA GLY A 75 -0.33 -15.18 -1.87
C GLY A 75 -1.70 -15.07 -1.18
N GLU A 76 -1.83 -15.53 0.07
CA GLU A 76 -3.10 -15.55 0.81
C GLU A 76 -3.09 -14.53 1.96
N PRO A 77 -4.25 -14.01 2.39
CA PRO A 77 -4.32 -13.06 3.49
C PRO A 77 -3.83 -13.66 4.82
N TYR A 78 -3.05 -12.89 5.57
CA TYR A 78 -2.71 -13.20 6.97
C TYR A 78 -3.66 -12.48 7.92
N LYS A 79 -4.20 -13.17 8.92
CA LYS A 79 -5.19 -12.63 9.87
C LYS A 79 -4.82 -13.05 11.28
N ASP A 80 -4.84 -12.12 12.22
CA ASP A 80 -4.59 -12.41 13.63
C ASP A 80 -5.16 -11.30 14.53
N TYR A 81 -5.13 -11.53 15.84
CA TYR A 81 -5.40 -10.51 16.83
C TYR A 81 -4.08 -9.89 17.32
N ARG A 82 -4.08 -8.57 17.54
CA ARG A 82 -2.92 -7.88 18.13
C ARG A 82 -3.35 -6.75 19.05
N GLU A 83 -2.45 -6.35 19.93
CA GLU A 83 -2.62 -5.18 20.78
C GLU A 83 -1.72 -4.05 20.28
N ILE A 84 -2.29 -2.86 20.12
CA ILE A 84 -1.56 -1.65 19.72
C ILE A 84 -1.89 -0.58 20.74
N ALA A 85 -0.87 -0.12 21.49
CA ALA A 85 -1.02 0.90 22.53
C ALA A 85 -2.15 0.62 23.54
N GLY A 86 -2.31 -0.65 23.95
CA GLY A 86 -3.32 -1.08 24.92
C GLY A 86 -4.72 -1.33 24.34
N THR A 87 -4.96 -1.06 23.05
CA THR A 87 -6.22 -1.39 22.37
C THR A 87 -6.07 -2.69 21.59
N LYS A 88 -7.05 -3.60 21.70
CA LYS A 88 -7.09 -4.86 20.96
C LYS A 88 -7.70 -4.66 19.58
N TYR A 89 -7.08 -5.26 18.58
CA TYR A 89 -7.51 -5.22 17.18
C TYR A 89 -7.62 -6.63 16.62
N PHE A 90 -8.61 -6.83 15.74
CA PHE A 90 -8.49 -7.80 14.67
C PHE A 90 -7.70 -7.15 13.54
N SER A 91 -6.59 -7.76 13.15
CA SER A 91 -5.72 -7.26 12.10
C SER A 91 -5.60 -8.25 10.96
N ALA A 92 -5.57 -7.73 9.74
CA ALA A 92 -5.41 -8.54 8.54
C ALA A 92 -4.43 -7.87 7.58
N ILE A 93 -3.67 -8.67 6.84
CA ILE A 93 -2.81 -8.24 5.75
C ILE A 93 -3.27 -8.97 4.50
N TYR A 94 -3.77 -8.21 3.52
CA TYR A 94 -4.16 -8.73 2.21
C TYR A 94 -3.05 -8.48 1.19
N PRO A 95 -2.78 -9.40 0.26
CA PRO A 95 -1.73 -9.21 -0.75
C PRO A 95 -2.05 -8.01 -1.66
N ASP A 96 -1.07 -7.12 -1.82
CA ASP A 96 -1.10 -6.08 -2.84
C ASP A 96 -0.41 -6.64 -4.09
N LEU A 97 -1.22 -6.98 -5.10
CA LEU A 97 -0.75 -7.65 -6.30
C LEU A 97 -0.35 -6.65 -7.38
N ALA A 98 0.68 -6.98 -8.14
CA ALA A 98 1.06 -6.29 -9.37
C ALA A 98 0.00 -6.49 -10.47
N VAL A 99 -1.16 -5.84 -10.36
CA VAL A 99 -2.32 -6.08 -11.24
C VAL A 99 -2.21 -5.44 -12.62
N ALA A 100 -1.29 -4.49 -12.81
CA ALA A 100 -1.12 -3.79 -14.08
C ALA A 100 0.37 -3.73 -14.50
N PRO A 101 0.67 -3.70 -15.82
CA PRO A 101 2.03 -3.53 -16.32
C PRO A 101 2.73 -2.27 -15.79
N ALA A 102 1.98 -1.20 -15.56
CA ALA A 102 2.50 0.05 -15.01
C ALA A 102 3.06 -0.13 -13.58
N CYS A 103 2.42 -0.98 -12.75
CA CYS A 103 2.92 -1.31 -11.40
C CYS A 103 4.32 -1.92 -11.50
N VAL A 104 4.46 -2.94 -12.34
CA VAL A 104 5.72 -3.66 -12.54
C VAL A 104 6.80 -2.75 -13.11
N SER A 105 6.46 -1.98 -14.16
CA SER A 105 7.42 -1.11 -14.84
C SER A 105 7.96 -0.02 -13.91
N CYS A 106 7.08 0.66 -13.17
CA CYS A 106 7.50 1.72 -12.27
C CYS A 106 8.39 1.16 -11.15
N HIS A 107 7.94 0.12 -10.44
CA HIS A 107 8.71 -0.44 -9.32
C HIS A 107 10.07 -1.02 -9.75
N ASN A 108 10.13 -1.77 -10.85
CA ASN A 108 11.39 -2.37 -11.32
C ASN A 108 12.40 -1.34 -11.84
N THR A 109 11.94 -0.15 -12.23
CA THR A 109 12.81 0.94 -12.71
C THR A 109 13.08 2.00 -11.66
N HIS A 110 12.36 1.97 -10.54
CA HIS A 110 12.47 2.98 -9.49
C HIS A 110 13.87 2.97 -8.86
N PRO A 111 14.60 4.10 -8.80
CA PRO A 111 15.97 4.15 -8.30
C PRO A 111 16.14 3.54 -6.91
N VAL A 112 15.25 3.90 -5.98
CA VAL A 112 15.26 3.38 -4.60
C VAL A 112 15.06 1.86 -4.57
N HIS A 113 14.17 1.33 -5.43
CA HIS A 113 13.91 -0.12 -5.47
C HIS A 113 15.13 -0.86 -6.02
N LYS A 114 15.72 -0.35 -7.11
CA LYS A 114 16.92 -0.94 -7.72
C LYS A 114 18.13 -0.92 -6.78
N GLU A 115 18.28 0.15 -6.00
CA GLU A 115 19.38 0.29 -5.05
C GLU A 115 19.19 -0.66 -3.85
N ARG A 116 18.00 -0.68 -3.26
CA ARG A 116 17.74 -1.44 -2.02
C ARG A 116 17.49 -2.92 -2.25
N TYR A 117 16.88 -3.26 -3.39
CA TYR A 117 16.37 -4.61 -3.68
C TYR A 117 16.80 -5.06 -5.09
N PRO A 118 18.10 -5.08 -5.41
CA PRO A 118 18.61 -5.35 -6.76
C PRO A 118 18.16 -6.71 -7.32
N ASP A 119 17.95 -7.70 -6.45
CA ASP A 119 17.55 -9.05 -6.83
C ASP A 119 16.03 -9.21 -7.01
N LYS A 120 15.23 -8.22 -6.55
CA LYS A 120 13.78 -8.28 -6.67
C LYS A 120 13.32 -7.63 -7.96
N VAL A 121 12.94 -8.46 -8.93
CA VAL A 121 12.27 -8.02 -10.17
C VAL A 121 10.84 -8.53 -10.16
N PHE A 122 9.87 -7.63 -10.04
CA PHE A 122 8.45 -7.97 -10.04
C PHE A 122 7.98 -8.42 -11.43
N LYS A 123 6.99 -9.30 -11.44
CA LYS A 123 6.18 -9.70 -12.60
C LYS A 123 4.71 -9.40 -12.33
N LEU A 124 3.91 -9.46 -13.39
CA LEU A 124 2.46 -9.31 -13.26
C LEU A 124 1.92 -10.40 -12.32
N ASN A 125 1.03 -10.02 -11.41
CA ASN A 125 0.46 -10.83 -10.34
C ASN A 125 1.42 -11.24 -9.22
N ASP A 126 2.66 -10.75 -9.19
CA ASP A 126 3.50 -10.90 -8.00
C ASP A 126 2.89 -10.13 -6.83
N VAL A 127 3.05 -10.66 -5.62
CA VAL A 127 2.81 -9.91 -4.38
C VAL A 127 3.90 -8.82 -4.27
N MET A 128 3.48 -7.56 -4.32
CA MET A 128 4.35 -6.38 -4.19
C MET A 128 4.45 -5.88 -2.75
N GLY A 129 3.43 -6.18 -1.95
CA GLY A 129 3.31 -5.76 -0.58
C GLY A 129 2.02 -6.29 0.01
N GLY A 130 1.48 -5.58 0.99
CA GLY A 130 0.20 -5.90 1.56
C GLY A 130 -0.55 -4.67 2.06
N VAL A 131 -1.87 -4.77 2.00
CA VAL A 131 -2.78 -3.85 2.67
C VAL A 131 -2.99 -4.36 4.08
N VAL A 132 -2.42 -3.68 5.07
CA VAL A 132 -2.71 -3.93 6.49
C VAL A 132 -4.00 -3.20 6.88
N ILE A 133 -4.88 -3.88 7.59
CA ILE A 133 -6.15 -3.35 8.13
C ILE A 133 -6.17 -3.67 9.62
N ASN A 134 -6.60 -2.71 10.44
CA ASN A 134 -6.83 -2.90 11.88
C ASN A 134 -8.24 -2.46 12.24
N LEU A 135 -9.02 -3.42 12.75
CA LEU A 135 -10.37 -3.22 13.24
C LEU A 135 -10.33 -3.28 14.78
N PRO A 136 -10.60 -2.17 15.49
CA PRO A 136 -10.64 -2.18 16.95
C PRO A 136 -11.75 -3.12 17.42
N LEU A 137 -11.49 -3.90 18.47
CA LEU A 137 -12.48 -4.80 19.07
C LEU A 137 -13.35 -4.10 20.12
N GLU A 138 -12.91 -2.94 20.62
CA GLU A 138 -13.67 -2.14 21.55
C GLU A 138 -14.47 -1.10 20.76
N GLY A 139 -15.79 -1.04 20.99
CA GLY A 139 -16.70 -0.13 20.26
C GLY A 139 -17.48 -0.76 19.10
N THR A 140 -17.39 -2.08 18.89
CA THR A 140 -18.32 -2.86 18.04
C THR A 140 -19.54 -3.33 18.81
#